data_AF-A0A6B3N4Q1-F1
#
_entry.id   AF-A0A6B3N4Q1-F1
#
_cell.length_a   1.000
_cell.length_b   1.000
_cell.length_c   1.000
_cell.angle_alpha   90.00
_cell.angle_beta   90.00
_cell.angle_gamma   90.00
#
_symmetry.space_group_name_H-M   'P 1'
#
loop_
_entity.id
_entity.type
_entity.pdbx_description
1 polymer ?
#
loop_
_entity_poly.entity_id
_entity_poly.type
_entity_poly.pdbx_seq_one_letter_code
_entity_poly.pdbx_strand_id
1 'polypeptide(L)' 'APFVIADGSISDFLNTNPENLEDEGSNAYFTFIGANPDQADHFAMLGDNTIGVEDLFGGGDNDFNDVIFKVDFTVP' A
#
# COMPACT_ATOMS: atom_id res chain seq x y z
N ALA A 1 -9.39 -6.36 0.73
CA ALA A 1 -9.02 -5.03 1.25
C ALA A 1 -8.44 -4.20 0.10
N PRO A 2 -8.51 -2.86 0.13
CA PRO A 2 -7.68 -2.03 -0.74
C PRO A 2 -6.20 -2.35 -0.55
N PHE A 3 -5.43 -2.29 -1.63
CA PHE A 3 -3.99 -2.52 -1.63
C PHE A 3 -3.27 -1.64 -2.66
N VAL A 4 -1.97 -1.48 -2.47
CA VAL A 4 -1.03 -0.97 -3.47
C VAL A 4 0.05 -2.01 -3.76
N ILE A 5 0.62 -2.00 -4.96
CA ILE A 5 1.82 -2.77 -5.31
C ILE A 5 2.96 -1.77 -5.42
N ALA A 6 3.98 -1.90 -4.57
CA ALA A 6 5.17 -1.05 -4.63
C ALA A 6 6.12 -1.53 -5.73
N ASP A 7 6.68 -0.58 -6.48
CA ASP A 7 7.66 -0.81 -7.56
C ASP A 7 7.29 -1.97 -8.51
N GLY A 8 6.05 -1.96 -9.03
CA GLY A 8 5.61 -3.01 -9.94
C GLY A 8 4.15 -2.94 -10.34
N SER A 9 3.76 -3.88 -11.20
CA SER A 9 2.37 -4.12 -11.55
C SER A 9 1.81 -5.30 -10.74
N ILE A 10 0.48 -5.45 -10.75
CA ILE A 10 -0.19 -6.65 -10.23
C ILE A 10 0.39 -7.92 -10.88
N SER A 11 0.71 -7.86 -12.18
CA SER A 11 1.30 -9.01 -12.87
C SER A 11 2.70 -9.33 -12.36
N ASP A 12 3.48 -8.35 -11.96
CA ASP A 12 4.83 -8.58 -11.42
C ASP A 12 4.70 -9.27 -10.06
N PHE A 13 3.91 -8.70 -9.14
CA PHE A 13 3.62 -9.29 -7.82
C PHE A 13 3.15 -10.74 -7.90
N LEU A 14 2.19 -11.04 -8.78
CA LEU A 14 1.64 -12.40 -8.92
C LEU A 14 2.67 -13.42 -9.47
N ASN A 15 3.68 -12.96 -10.20
CA ASN A 15 4.70 -13.82 -10.80
C ASN A 15 5.94 -13.99 -9.91
N THR A 16 6.29 -12.97 -9.11
CA THR A 16 7.54 -12.97 -8.32
C THR A 16 7.30 -13.15 -6.83
N ASN A 17 6.28 -12.53 -6.26
CA ASN A 17 6.06 -12.50 -4.82
C ASN A 17 4.58 -12.73 -4.40
N PRO A 18 3.90 -13.79 -4.86
CA PRO A 18 2.46 -13.98 -4.60
C PRO A 18 2.12 -14.21 -3.11
N GLU A 19 3.10 -14.62 -2.30
CA GLU A 19 2.96 -14.83 -0.85
C GLU A 19 3.31 -13.59 -0.03
N ASN A 20 3.66 -12.47 -0.70
CA ASN A 20 4.01 -11.18 -0.09
C ASN A 20 5.10 -11.28 0.98
N LEU A 21 6.21 -11.95 0.66
CA LEU A 21 7.37 -12.12 1.54
C LEU A 21 8.38 -10.97 1.38
N GLU A 22 9.22 -10.77 2.39
CA GLU A 22 10.34 -9.84 2.35
C GLU A 22 11.36 -10.29 1.29
N ASP A 23 11.93 -9.34 0.54
CA ASP A 23 13.01 -9.53 -0.46
C ASP A 23 12.71 -10.46 -1.66
N GLU A 24 11.46 -10.88 -1.88
CA GLU A 24 11.07 -11.77 -2.99
C GLU A 24 10.52 -11.02 -4.23
N GLY A 25 10.67 -9.68 -4.29
CA GLY A 25 10.21 -8.82 -5.39
C GLY A 25 9.30 -7.70 -4.90
N SER A 26 8.40 -7.21 -5.77
CA SER A 26 7.41 -6.19 -5.40
C SER A 26 6.55 -6.66 -4.22
N ASN A 27 6.31 -5.80 -3.24
CA ASN A 27 5.40 -6.08 -2.14
C ASN A 27 4.01 -5.48 -2.38
N ALA A 28 3.00 -6.17 -1.86
CA ALA A 28 1.64 -5.65 -1.78
C ALA A 28 1.40 -5.11 -0.36
N TYR A 29 1.02 -3.85 -0.24
CA TYR A 29 0.65 -3.29 1.06
C TYR A 29 -0.84 -3.12 1.18
N PHE A 30 -1.39 -3.53 2.32
CA PHE A 30 -2.81 -3.58 2.63
C PHE A 30 -3.12 -2.67 3.81
N THR A 31 -4.36 -2.18 3.83
CA THR A 31 -4.96 -1.49 4.98
C THR A 31 -5.15 -2.41 6.21
N PHE A 32 -5.03 -3.73 6.03
CA PHE A 32 -4.99 -4.68 7.13
C PHE A 32 -3.52 -5.02 7.43
N ILE A 33 -2.97 -4.38 8.48
CA ILE A 33 -1.55 -4.47 8.87
C ILE A 33 -1.05 -5.93 8.94
N GLY A 34 -1.88 -6.86 9.43
CA GLY A 34 -1.48 -8.28 9.55
C GLY A 34 -1.20 -8.99 8.23
N ALA A 35 -1.54 -8.40 7.08
CA ALA A 35 -1.19 -8.92 5.75
C ALA A 35 0.10 -8.30 5.18
N ASN A 36 0.68 -7.30 5.85
CA ASN A 36 1.93 -6.68 5.43
C ASN A 36 3.12 -7.45 6.03
N PRO A 37 4.11 -7.89 5.25
CA PRO A 37 5.24 -8.69 5.74
C PRO A 37 6.07 -7.99 6.82
N ASP A 38 6.17 -6.67 6.75
CA ASP A 38 6.88 -5.82 7.71
C ASP A 38 6.06 -5.41 8.93
N GLN A 39 4.76 -5.76 8.96
CA GLN A 39 3.81 -5.35 9.99
C GLN A 39 3.70 -3.81 10.14
N ALA A 40 4.06 -3.05 9.11
CA ALA A 40 3.91 -1.60 9.08
C ALA A 40 2.52 -1.20 8.58
N ASP A 41 2.06 -0.03 9.01
CA ASP A 41 0.88 0.61 8.42
C ASP A 41 1.32 1.50 7.27
N HIS A 42 0.91 1.15 6.05
CA HIS A 42 1.27 1.87 4.83
C HIS A 42 0.20 2.85 4.39
N PHE A 43 -0.91 2.98 5.13
CA PHE A 43 -2.01 3.85 4.74
C PHE A 43 -2.36 4.82 5.87
N ALA A 44 -2.43 6.11 5.55
CA ALA A 44 -2.88 7.13 6.48
C ALA A 44 -4.12 7.86 5.94
N MET A 45 -5.13 8.05 6.79
CA MET A 45 -6.22 9.00 6.50
C MET A 45 -5.72 10.42 6.76
N LEU A 46 -5.59 11.22 5.70
CA LEU A 46 -5.16 12.61 5.76
C LEU A 46 -6.33 13.59 5.96
N GLY A 47 -7.57 13.09 5.92
CA GLY A 47 -8.80 13.85 6.09
C GLY A 47 -9.53 14.13 4.77
N ASP A 48 -10.80 14.51 4.83
CA ASP A 48 -11.64 14.82 3.65
C ASP A 48 -11.59 13.71 2.57
N ASN A 49 -11.68 12.45 3.01
CA ASN A 49 -11.53 11.24 2.18
C ASN A 49 -10.22 11.18 1.37
N THR A 50 -9.18 11.88 1.81
CA THR A 50 -7.83 11.83 1.25
C THR A 50 -7.02 10.79 2.01
N ILE A 51 -6.40 9.88 1.27
CA ILE A 51 -5.57 8.80 1.77
C ILE A 51 -4.16 9.00 1.25
N GLY A 52 -3.19 8.93 2.16
CA GLY A 52 -1.76 8.89 1.88
C GLY A 52 -1.22 7.47 2.00
N VAL A 53 -0.13 7.20 1.29
CA VAL A 53 0.52 5.88 1.21
C VAL A 53 2.03 6.04 1.35
N GLU A 54 2.66 5.11 2.08
CA GLU A 54 4.10 4.84 2.08
C GLU A 54 4.39 3.61 1.22
N ASP A 55 5.31 3.68 0.26
CA ASP A 55 5.61 2.58 -0.66
C ASP A 55 6.88 1.77 -0.31
N LEU A 56 7.61 2.17 0.73
CA LEU A 56 8.81 1.49 1.18
C LEU A 56 8.55 0.50 2.30
N PHE A 57 9.16 -0.68 2.18
CA PHE A 57 9.16 -1.70 3.22
C PHE A 57 9.71 -1.13 4.54
N GLY A 58 9.03 -1.41 5.65
CA GLY A 58 9.35 -0.87 6.97
C GLY A 58 8.84 0.56 7.21
N GLY A 59 8.05 1.13 6.30
CA GLY A 59 7.36 2.41 6.48
C GLY A 59 8.18 3.66 6.15
N GLY A 60 9.25 3.53 5.38
CA GLY A 60 9.97 4.67 4.78
C GLY A 60 10.32 5.79 5.78
N ASP A 61 9.93 7.03 5.44
CA ASP A 61 10.09 8.20 6.32
C ASP A 61 8.80 8.60 7.06
N ASN A 62 7.70 7.88 6.82
CA ASN A 62 6.40 7.99 7.49
C ASN A 62 5.69 9.34 7.29
N ASP A 63 5.86 9.97 6.13
CA ASP A 63 5.15 11.18 5.75
C ASP A 63 3.87 10.92 4.90
N PHE A 64 3.69 9.68 4.43
CA PHE A 64 2.57 9.13 3.67
C PHE A 64 2.26 9.89 2.38
N ASN A 65 3.29 10.43 1.71
CA ASN A 65 3.10 11.23 0.50
C ASN A 65 3.61 10.60 -0.81
N ASP A 66 4.12 9.37 -0.78
CA ASP A 66 4.56 8.64 -1.99
C ASP A 66 3.39 8.51 -2.99
N VAL A 67 2.19 8.25 -2.48
CA VAL A 67 0.93 8.35 -3.24
C VAL A 67 -0.16 8.98 -2.39
N ILE A 68 -0.83 9.99 -2.93
CA ILE A 68 -2.01 10.63 -2.31
C ILE A 68 -3.20 10.54 -3.27
N PHE A 69 -4.33 10.06 -2.78
CA PHE A 69 -5.58 10.04 -3.55
C PHE A 69 -6.79 10.43 -2.69
N LYS A 70 -7.75 11.09 -3.32
CA LYS A 70 -9.04 11.46 -2.70
C LYS A 70 -10.17 10.69 -3.35
N VAL A 71 -11.09 10.17 -2.54
CA VAL A 71 -12.27 9.44 -3.00
C VAL A 71 -13.53 10.27 -2.74
N ASP A 72 -14.19 10.68 -3.82
CA ASP A 72 -15.47 11.37 -3.77
C ASP A 72 -16.60 10.44 -4.23
N PHE A 73 -17.67 10.35 -3.44
CA PHE A 73 -18.86 9.57 -3.76
C PHE A 73 -20.03 10.50 -4.04
N THR A 74 -20.67 10.31 -5.20
CA THR A 74 -21.97 10.91 -5.49
C THR A 74 -23.03 9.81 -5.46
N VAL A 75 -24.02 9.95 -4.59
CA VAL A 75 -25.20 9.08 -4.60
C VAL A 75 -26.19 9.67 -5.63
N PRO A 76 -26.80 8.85 -6.52
CA PRO A 76 -27.80 9.32 -7.48
C PRO A 76 -29.03 9.96 -6.85
#